data_AF-A0A925NEL9-F1
#
_entry.id   AF-A0A925NEL9-F1
#
_cell.length_a   1.000
_cell.length_b   1.000
_cell.length_c   1.000
_cell.angle_alpha   90.00
_cell.angle_beta   90.00
_cell.angle_gamma   90.00
#
_symmetry.space_group_name_H-M   'P 1'
#
loop_
_entity.id
_entity.type
_entity.pdbx_description
1 polymer ?
#
loop_
_entity_poly.entity_id
_entity_poly.type
_entity_poly.pdbx_seq_one_letter_code
_entity_poly.pdbx_strand_id
1 'polypeptide(L)'
;TGEITSSLPQAELLARPLHLADPQRAPDAMSWPGATHTLRLSTLLWGLTHALIDQGVSPRTINGRYQLTRPPEPAALSRPSTPRLVTAWTQRAMGVGEAAAAGRLSAFEILWFLSTALALGIAVPATESQAGTTQA
;
A
#
# COMPACT_ATOMS: atom_id res chain seq x y z
N THR A 1 -2.72 -8.02 10.62
CA THR A 1 -3.38 -6.76 10.21
C THR A 1 -4.49 -6.52 11.19
N GLY A 2 -4.38 -5.45 11.98
CA GLY A 2 -5.26 -5.20 13.13
C GLY A 2 -6.59 -4.57 12.75
N GLU A 3 -7.47 -4.46 13.74
CA GLU A 3 -8.70 -3.69 13.66
C GLU A 3 -8.47 -2.30 14.27
N ILE A 4 -9.19 -1.31 13.75
CA ILE A 4 -9.26 0.02 14.36
C ILE A 4 -10.72 0.39 14.58
N THR A 5 -10.98 1.21 15.60
CA THR A 5 -12.29 1.79 15.85
C THR A 5 -12.35 3.18 15.25
N SER A 6 -13.47 3.51 14.59
CA SER A 6 -13.73 4.85 14.07
C SER A 6 -15.15 5.27 14.36
N SER A 7 -15.36 6.57 14.60
CA SER A 7 -16.70 7.16 14.69
C SER A 7 -17.40 7.29 13.33
N LEU A 8 -16.67 7.10 12.22
CA LEU A 8 -17.20 7.17 10.87
C LEU A 8 -17.09 5.81 10.16
N PRO A 9 -18.04 5.46 9.27
CA PRO A 9 -17.90 4.30 8.40
C PRO A 9 -16.79 4.51 7.37
N GLN A 10 -16.20 3.41 6.87
CA GLN A 10 -15.07 3.46 5.95
C GLN A 10 -15.35 4.30 4.70
N ALA A 11 -16.53 4.17 4.08
CA ALA A 11 -16.88 4.91 2.87
C ALA A 11 -16.82 6.42 3.08
N GLU A 12 -17.27 6.90 4.24
CA GLU A 12 -17.25 8.32 4.58
C GLU A 12 -15.83 8.83 4.86
N LEU A 13 -15.00 8.03 5.53
CA LEU A 13 -13.58 8.35 5.72
C LEU A 13 -12.85 8.52 4.38
N LEU A 14 -13.11 7.63 3.43
CA LEU A 14 -12.45 7.64 2.11
C LEU A 14 -12.99 8.73 1.19
N ALA A 15 -14.20 9.25 1.43
CA ALA A 15 -14.79 10.35 0.66
C ALA A 15 -14.26 11.74 1.06
N ARG A 16 -13.58 11.84 2.21
CA ARG A 16 -13.03 13.11 2.70
C ARG A 16 -11.73 13.48 1.97
N PRO A 17 -11.43 14.77 1.82
CA PRO A 17 -10.11 15.21 1.37
C PRO A 17 -9.02 14.64 2.29
N LEU A 18 -8.05 13.94 1.69
CA LEU A 18 -6.98 13.31 2.44
C LEU A 18 -5.76 14.21 2.43
N HIS A 19 -5.29 14.58 3.62
CA HIS A 19 -4.05 15.35 3.79
C HIS A 19 -3.00 14.48 4.46
N LEU A 20 -1.83 14.35 3.81
CA LEU A 20 -0.65 13.78 4.45
C LEU A 20 -0.10 14.82 5.41
N ALA A 21 -0.29 14.58 6.71
CA ALA A 21 0.27 15.39 7.78
C ALA A 21 1.39 14.63 8.49
N ASP A 22 2.22 15.37 9.22
CA ASP A 22 3.14 14.76 10.17
C ASP A 22 2.35 13.96 11.21
N PRO A 23 2.83 12.78 11.62
CA PRO A 23 2.12 11.96 12.60
C PRO A 23 2.03 12.69 13.93
N GLN A 24 0.88 13.30 14.19
CA GLN A 24 0.55 13.83 15.51
C GLN A 24 0.01 12.69 16.36
N ARG A 25 0.57 12.49 17.55
CA ARG A 25 -0.01 11.57 18.54
C ARG A 25 -1.38 12.13 18.91
N ALA A 26 -2.43 11.35 18.71
CA ALA A 26 -3.77 11.73 19.15
C ALA A 26 -3.72 11.95 20.67
N PRO A 27 -4.29 13.03 21.21
CA PRO A 27 -4.38 13.24 22.65
C PRO A 27 -5.18 12.11 23.30
N ASP A 28 -4.69 11.60 24.44
CA ASP A 28 -5.22 10.42 25.15
C ASP A 28 -6.69 10.55 25.58
N ALA A 29 -7.24 11.76 25.60
CA ALA A 29 -8.59 12.07 26.09
C ALA A 29 -9.63 12.34 24.97
N MET A 30 -9.39 11.89 23.74
CA MET A 30 -10.35 12.13 22.65
C MET A 30 -11.46 11.08 22.67
N SER A 31 -12.57 11.40 23.36
CA SER A 31 -13.82 10.66 23.25
C SER A 31 -14.61 11.20 22.04
N TRP A 32 -14.87 10.34 21.06
CA TRP A 32 -15.70 10.67 19.91
C TRP A 32 -17.14 10.18 20.18
N PRO A 33 -18.09 11.05 20.53
CA PRO A 33 -19.48 10.65 20.68
C PRO A 33 -20.03 10.20 19.32
N GLY A 34 -20.57 8.98 19.25
CA GLY A 34 -21.16 8.43 18.01
C GLY A 34 -21.16 6.90 17.96
N ALA A 35 -21.67 6.35 16.85
CA ALA A 35 -21.58 4.93 16.57
C ALA A 35 -20.12 4.54 16.25
N THR A 36 -19.62 3.52 16.93
CA THR A 36 -18.27 2.98 16.67
C THR A 36 -18.34 1.92 15.58
N HIS A 37 -17.52 2.11 14.56
CA HIS A 37 -17.34 1.17 13.46
C HIS A 37 -16.00 0.47 13.61
N THR A 38 -16.00 -0.86 13.56
CA THR A 38 -14.77 -1.66 13.50
C THR A 38 -14.32 -1.76 12.06
N LEU A 39 -13.13 -1.24 11.76
CA LEU A 39 -12.56 -1.23 10.41
C LEU A 39 -11.32 -2.11 10.37
N ARG A 40 -11.17 -2.89 9.29
CA ARG A 40 -9.92 -3.61 9.02
C ARG A 40 -8.88 -2.61 8.52
N LEU A 41 -7.74 -2.53 9.22
CA LEU A 41 -6.68 -1.58 8.89
C LEU A 41 -6.14 -1.76 7.47
N SER A 42 -5.97 -3.01 7.02
CA SER A 42 -5.53 -3.33 5.66
C SER A 42 -6.49 -2.82 4.60
N THR A 43 -7.78 -3.08 4.78
CA THR A 43 -8.84 -2.62 3.86
C THR A 43 -8.89 -1.09 3.80
N LEU A 44 -8.79 -0.43 4.95
CA LEU A 44 -8.75 1.03 5.03
C LEU A 44 -7.51 1.60 4.31
N LEU A 45 -6.32 1.05 4.58
CA LEU A 45 -5.08 1.52 3.96
C LEU A 45 -5.14 1.42 2.44
N TRP A 46 -5.63 0.30 1.88
CA TRP A 46 -5.82 0.19 0.43
C TRP A 46 -6.83 1.20 -0.13
N GLY A 47 -7.93 1.44 0.59
CA GLY A 47 -8.89 2.49 0.23
C GLY A 47 -8.26 3.88 0.19
N LEU A 48 -7.43 4.21 1.20
CA LEU A 48 -6.70 5.47 1.26
C LEU A 48 -5.70 5.59 0.11
N THR A 49 -5.00 4.51 -0.24
CA THR A 49 -4.09 4.47 -1.39
C THR A 49 -4.80 4.85 -2.68
N HIS A 50 -5.97 4.28 -2.94
CA HIS A 50 -6.75 4.59 -4.14
C HIS A 50 -7.23 6.04 -4.13
N ALA A 51 -7.72 6.54 -2.99
CA ALA A 51 -8.15 7.92 -2.86
C ALA A 51 -7.00 8.93 -3.05
N LEU A 52 -5.80 8.64 -2.54
CA LEU A 52 -4.60 9.47 -2.74
C LEU A 52 -4.15 9.47 -4.20
N ILE A 53 -4.26 8.34 -4.89
CA ILE A 53 -4.00 8.23 -6.34
C ILE A 53 -4.98 9.12 -7.12
N ASP A 54 -6.28 8.99 -6.84
CA ASP A 54 -7.33 9.72 -7.56
C ASP A 54 -7.29 11.23 -7.29
N GLN A 55 -6.81 11.64 -6.11
CA GLN A 55 -6.55 13.04 -5.75
C GLN A 55 -5.23 13.59 -6.32
N GLY A 56 -4.41 12.75 -6.97
CA GLY A 56 -3.12 13.17 -7.54
C GLY A 56 -2.07 13.53 -6.49
N VAL A 57 -2.19 13.03 -5.26
CA VAL A 57 -1.22 13.30 -4.19
C VAL A 57 0.11 12.62 -4.51
N SER A 58 1.20 13.39 -4.52
CA SER A 58 2.52 12.87 -4.86
C SER A 58 3.01 11.83 -3.84
N PRO A 59 3.34 10.59 -4.26
CA PRO A 59 3.91 9.59 -3.39
C PRO A 59 5.37 9.94 -3.04
N ARG A 60 5.87 9.36 -1.94
CA ARG A 60 7.30 9.41 -1.64
C ARG A 60 8.08 8.57 -2.66
N THR A 61 9.27 9.02 -3.02
CA THR A 61 10.18 8.25 -3.88
C THR A 61 10.68 7.02 -3.13
N ILE A 62 10.60 5.86 -3.79
CA ILE A 62 11.12 4.59 -3.30
C ILE A 62 12.07 4.04 -4.36
N ASN A 63 13.32 3.76 -3.96
CA ASN A 63 14.39 3.28 -4.84
C ASN A 63 14.75 1.83 -4.52
N GLY A 64 15.23 1.10 -5.53
CA GLY A 64 15.66 -0.29 -5.40
C GLY A 64 14.64 -1.31 -5.92
N ARG A 65 14.92 -2.59 -5.67
CA ARG A 65 14.07 -3.71 -6.06
C ARG A 65 13.34 -4.26 -4.85
N TYR A 66 12.07 -4.58 -5.01
CA TYR A 66 11.23 -5.11 -3.94
C TYR A 66 10.53 -6.38 -4.41
N GLN A 67 10.26 -7.28 -3.48
CA GLN A 67 9.52 -8.51 -3.71
C GLN A 67 8.22 -8.46 -2.89
N LEU A 68 7.09 -8.81 -3.51
CA LEU A 68 5.89 -9.12 -2.73
C LEU A 68 6.03 -10.51 -2.12
N THR A 69 5.98 -10.61 -0.79
CA THR A 69 6.12 -11.87 -0.05
C THR A 69 4.83 -12.68 0.00
N ARG A 70 3.69 -12.01 -0.20
CA ARG A 70 2.36 -12.64 -0.29
C ARG A 70 1.42 -11.76 -1.13
N PRO A 71 0.37 -12.35 -1.73
CA PRO A 71 -0.66 -11.56 -2.40
C PRO A 71 -1.37 -10.62 -1.40
N PRO A 72 -1.72 -9.39 -1.82
CA PRO A 72 -2.51 -8.48 -1.01
C PRO A 72 -3.97 -8.94 -0.91
N GLU A 73 -4.70 -8.37 0.04
CA GLU A 73 -6.14 -8.60 0.21
C GLU A 73 -6.96 -8.08 -0.99
N PRO A 74 -8.20 -8.57 -1.21
CA PRO A 74 -9.03 -8.18 -2.36
C PRO A 74 -9.23 -6.68 -2.55
N ALA A 75 -9.24 -5.88 -1.47
CA ALA A 75 -9.34 -4.42 -1.53
C ALA A 75 -8.19 -3.73 -2.28
N ALA A 76 -7.01 -4.36 -2.35
CA ALA A 76 -5.91 -3.87 -3.18
C ALA A 76 -6.19 -4.05 -4.68
N LEU A 77 -6.97 -5.09 -5.01
CA LEU A 77 -7.20 -5.56 -6.38
C LEU A 77 -8.34 -4.83 -7.10
N SER A 78 -8.93 -3.82 -6.47
CA SER A 78 -10.10 -3.10 -6.99
C SER A 78 -9.84 -2.31 -8.27
N ARG A 79 -8.58 -1.98 -8.59
CA ARG A 79 -8.23 -1.28 -9.85
C ARG A 79 -7.97 -2.29 -11.00
N PRO A 80 -8.39 -1.99 -12.25
CA PRO A 80 -8.43 -2.95 -13.38
C PRO A 80 -7.10 -3.55 -13.85
N SER A 81 -5.95 -3.24 -13.25
CA SER A 81 -4.65 -3.82 -13.64
C SER A 81 -3.78 -4.29 -12.47
N THR A 82 -4.25 -4.09 -11.23
CA THR A 82 -3.56 -4.55 -10.03
C THR A 82 -3.45 -6.07 -9.93
N PRO A 83 -4.44 -6.90 -10.33
CA PRO A 83 -4.30 -8.35 -10.28
C PRO A 83 -3.10 -8.87 -11.08
N ARG A 84 -2.91 -8.36 -12.31
CA ARG A 84 -1.79 -8.73 -13.18
C ARG A 84 -0.45 -8.29 -12.59
N LEU A 85 -0.39 -7.07 -12.05
CA LEU A 85 0.78 -6.57 -11.33
C LEU A 85 1.17 -7.52 -10.20
N VAL A 86 0.21 -7.84 -9.33
CA VAL A 86 0.42 -8.69 -8.15
C VAL A 86 0.97 -10.04 -8.56
N THR A 87 0.36 -10.70 -9.55
CA THR A 87 0.84 -11.99 -10.05
C THR A 87 2.30 -11.90 -10.53
N ALA A 88 2.69 -10.85 -11.25
CA ALA A 88 4.07 -10.70 -11.70
C ALA A 88 5.05 -10.41 -10.53
N TRP A 89 4.63 -9.59 -9.57
CA TRP A 89 5.48 -9.07 -8.49
C TRP A 89 5.61 -10.02 -7.30
N THR A 90 4.74 -11.02 -7.18
CA THR A 90 4.95 -12.14 -6.26
C THR A 90 5.93 -13.17 -6.81
N GLN A 91 6.22 -13.19 -8.12
CA GLN A 91 7.12 -14.18 -8.72
C GLN A 91 8.59 -13.76 -8.67
N ARG A 92 8.87 -12.45 -8.71
CA ARG A 92 10.25 -11.94 -8.69
C ARG A 92 10.32 -10.52 -8.16
N ALA A 93 11.51 -10.14 -7.72
CA ALA A 93 11.78 -8.79 -7.29
C ALA A 93 11.72 -7.87 -8.50
N MET A 94 11.10 -6.70 -8.35
CA MET A 94 11.01 -5.68 -9.40
C MET A 94 11.26 -4.30 -8.82
N GLY A 95 11.88 -3.44 -9.62
CA GLY A 95 11.89 -2.00 -9.37
C GLY A 95 10.58 -1.35 -9.83
N VAL A 96 10.36 -0.09 -9.46
CA VAL A 96 9.14 0.67 -9.78
C VAL A 96 8.85 0.69 -11.29
N GLY A 97 9.86 0.93 -12.13
CA GLY A 97 9.67 0.97 -13.59
C GLY A 97 9.30 -0.39 -14.19
N GLU A 98 9.89 -1.48 -13.70
CA GLU A 98 9.54 -2.84 -14.16
C GLU A 98 8.12 -3.23 -13.75
N ALA A 99 7.74 -2.91 -12.52
CA ALA A 99 6.41 -3.14 -12.00
C ALA A 99 5.35 -2.32 -12.76
N ALA A 100 5.66 -1.06 -13.09
CA ALA A 100 4.81 -0.20 -13.92
C ALA A 100 4.55 -0.82 -15.29
N ALA A 101 5.61 -1.31 -15.96
CA ALA A 101 5.49 -1.99 -17.24
C ALA A 101 4.69 -3.31 -17.13
N ALA A 102 4.93 -4.12 -16.09
CA ALA A 102 4.24 -5.39 -15.89
C ALA A 102 2.74 -5.22 -15.61
N GLY A 103 2.40 -4.20 -14.82
CA GLY A 103 1.04 -3.84 -14.44
C GLY A 103 0.32 -2.94 -15.43
N ARG A 104 0.99 -2.36 -16.44
CA ARG A 104 0.44 -1.28 -17.28
C ARG A 104 -0.13 -0.12 -16.46
N LEU A 105 0.57 0.21 -15.37
CA LEU A 105 0.22 1.29 -14.45
C LEU A 105 1.28 2.38 -14.54
N SER A 106 0.93 3.58 -14.10
CA SER A 106 1.92 4.66 -13.98
C SER A 106 2.92 4.36 -12.86
N ALA A 107 4.15 4.88 -12.96
CA ALA A 107 5.13 4.80 -11.87
C ALA A 107 4.59 5.40 -10.55
N PHE A 108 3.75 6.43 -10.69
CA PHE A 108 3.01 7.06 -9.59
C PHE A 108 2.10 6.07 -8.84
N GLU A 109 1.27 5.30 -9.55
CA GLU A 109 0.40 4.28 -8.95
C GLU A 109 1.21 3.15 -8.30
N ILE A 110 2.33 2.76 -8.93
CA ILE A 110 3.23 1.75 -8.37
C ILE A 110 3.88 2.20 -7.07
N LEU A 111 4.31 3.47 -6.96
CA LEU A 111 4.89 4.00 -5.73
C LEU A 111 3.89 4.01 -4.58
N TRP A 112 2.63 4.37 -4.85
CA TRP A 112 1.55 4.30 -3.87
C TRP A 112 1.24 2.86 -3.44
N PHE A 113 1.15 1.95 -4.41
CA PHE A 113 0.95 0.53 -4.15
C PHE A 113 2.08 -0.03 -3.27
N LEU A 114 3.35 0.25 -3.63
CA LEU A 114 4.52 -0.22 -2.91
C LEU A 114 4.62 0.36 -1.51
N SER A 115 4.33 1.65 -1.33
CA SER A 115 4.28 2.30 -0.01
C SER A 115 3.31 1.59 0.93
N THR A 116 2.14 1.25 0.41
CA THR A 116 1.08 0.55 1.16
C THR A 116 1.48 -0.89 1.45
N ALA A 117 2.06 -1.58 0.47
CA ALA A 117 2.55 -2.94 0.64
C ALA A 117 3.67 -3.04 1.69
N LEU A 118 4.58 -2.06 1.75
CA LEU A 118 5.61 -1.95 2.78
C LEU A 118 4.99 -1.69 4.17
N ALA A 119 4.05 -0.75 4.28
CA ALA A 119 3.36 -0.45 5.54
C ALA A 119 2.60 -1.67 6.10
N LEU A 120 2.08 -2.53 5.23
CA LEU A 120 1.40 -3.77 5.59
C LEU A 120 2.33 -4.97 5.80
N GLY A 121 3.64 -4.79 5.61
CA GLY A 121 4.65 -5.85 5.72
C GLY A 121 4.49 -6.97 4.69
N ILE A 122 3.93 -6.66 3.52
CA ILE A 122 3.73 -7.63 2.42
C ILE A 122 4.70 -7.44 1.25
N ALA A 123 5.50 -6.37 1.31
CA ALA A 123 6.65 -6.14 0.43
C ALA A 123 7.92 -6.07 1.29
N VAL A 124 9.03 -6.56 0.74
CA VAL A 124 10.37 -6.46 1.35
C VAL A 124 11.38 -6.00 0.30
N PRO A 125 12.45 -5.28 0.70
CA PRO A 125 13.59 -5.06 -0.18
C PRO A 125 14.15 -6.41 -0.64
N ALA A 126 14.43 -6.56 -1.91
CA ALA A 126 15.17 -7.71 -2.39
C ALA A 126 16.64 -7.52 -1.97
N THR A 127 17.15 -8.40 -1.11
CA THR A 127 18.59 -8.54 -0.98
C THR A 127 19.13 -9.00 -2.33
N GLU A 128 20.20 -8.36 -2.81
CA GLU A 128 20.99 -8.92 -3.89
C GLU A 128 21.51 -10.28 -3.38
N SER A 129 20.82 -11.37 -3.70
CA SER A 129 21.38 -12.70 -3.52
C SER A 129 22.67 -12.72 -4.31
N GLN A 130 23.77 -12.85 -3.59
CA GLN A 130 25.13 -13.00 -4.09
C GLN A 130 25.12 -13.84 -5.37
N ALA A 131 25.45 -13.19 -6.48
CA ALA A 131 25.87 -13.89 -7.67
C ALA A 131 27.16 -14.64 -7.34
N GLY A 132 27.07 -15.96 -7.28
CA GLY A 132 28.16 -16.91 -7.55
C GLY A 132 29.42 -16.82 -6.68
N THR A 133 29.51 -17.71 -5.71
CA THR A 133 30.78 -18.42 -5.45
C THR A 133 30.53 -19.91 -5.60
N THR A 134 30.53 -20.36 -6.85
CA THR A 134 30.96 -21.71 -7.17
C THR A 134 32.48 -21.65 -7.27
N GLN A 135 33.17 -22.22 -6.28
CA GLN A 135 34.58 -22.61 -6.36
C GLN A 135 34.61 -24.01 -5.73
N ALA A 136 34.57 -25.05 -6.56
CA ALA A 136 35.73 -25.75 -7.15
C ALA A 136 36.45 -26.58 -6.09
#